data_AF-A0AA42BVJ1-F1
#
_entry.id   AF-A0AA42BVJ1-F1
#
_cell.length_a   1.000
_cell.length_b   1.000
_cell.length_c   1.000
_cell.angle_alpha   90.00
_cell.angle_beta   90.00
_cell.angle_gamma   90.00
#
_symmetry.space_group_name_H-M   'P 1'
#
loop_
_entity.id
_entity.type
_entity.pdbx_description
1 polymer ?
#
loop_
_entity_poly.entity_id
_entity_poly.type
_entity_poly.pdbx_seq_one_letter_code
_entity_poly.pdbx_strand_id
1 'polypeptide(L)' 'MLANLNGWHLVIILVVILLLFGATRLPALSKSLGQSMRIFRSETKAMQKEDAAAEAPEQATPEVVKPSATP' A
#
# COMPACT_ATOMS: atom_id res chain seq x y z
N MET A 1 6.33 -33.12 -11.65
CA MET A 1 7.51 -33.05 -10.77
C MET A 1 7.62 -31.72 -9.98
N LEU A 2 6.59 -30.87 -9.90
CA LEU A 2 6.61 -29.60 -9.13
C LEU A 2 5.41 -29.45 -8.16
N ALA A 3 4.42 -30.34 -8.23
CA ALA A 3 3.20 -30.27 -7.44
C ALA A 3 3.31 -30.93 -6.05
N ASN A 4 4.53 -31.30 -5.61
CA ASN A 4 4.77 -31.84 -4.27
C ASN A 4 5.26 -30.77 -3.28
N LEU A 5 5.13 -29.49 -3.62
CA LEU A 5 5.22 -28.37 -2.69
C LEU A 5 3.96 -28.37 -1.80
N ASN A 6 3.79 -29.46 -1.06
CA ASN A 6 2.80 -29.62 -0.03
C ASN A 6 2.96 -28.41 0.89
N GLY A 7 1.96 -27.53 0.92
CA GLY A 7 1.94 -26.34 1.79
C GLY A 7 2.26 -26.64 3.26
N TRP A 8 2.20 -27.92 3.62
CA TRP A 8 2.78 -28.49 4.84
C TRP A 8 4.21 -28.05 5.14
N HIS A 9 5.10 -27.95 4.15
CA HIS A 9 6.47 -27.45 4.36
C HIS A 9 6.48 -25.99 4.82
N LEU A 10 5.60 -25.18 4.26
CA LEU A 10 5.46 -23.77 4.62
C LEU A 10 4.96 -23.63 6.06
N VAL A 11 4.04 -24.51 6.49
CA VAL A 11 3.59 -24.59 7.88
C VAL A 11 4.74 -25.00 8.81
N ILE A 12 5.55 -26.01 8.45
CA ILE A 12 6.71 -26.42 9.26
C ILE A 12 7.71 -25.27 9.41
N ILE A 13 8.04 -24.58 8.31
CA ILE A 13 8.96 -23.43 8.35
C ILE A 13 8.38 -22.32 9.24
N LEU A 14 7.08 -22.04 9.12
CA LEU A 14 6.39 -21.07 9.97
C LEU A 14 6.52 -21.45 11.45
N VAL A 15 6.28 -22.71 11.79
CA VAL A 15 6.43 -23.23 13.17
C VAL A 15 7.87 -23.06 13.67
N VAL A 16 8.88 -23.37 12.86
CA VAL A 16 10.30 -23.19 13.24
C VAL A 16 10.63 -21.72 13.51
N ILE A 17 10.15 -20.80 12.65
CA ILE A 17 10.33 -19.36 12.87
C ILE A 17 9.61 -18.90 14.14
N LEU A 18 8.39 -19.40 14.40
CA LEU A 18 7.65 -19.14 15.64
C LEU A 18 8.39 -19.63 16.89
N LEU A 19 9.09 -20.77 16.83
CA LEU A 19 9.90 -21.27 17.93
C LEU A 19 11.17 -20.44 18.16
N LEU A 20 11.85 -20.01 17.09
CA LEU A 20 13.08 -19.21 17.16
C LEU A 20 12.82 -17.76 17.60
N PHE A 21 11.82 -17.12 17.00
CA PHE A 21 11.52 -15.70 17.23
C PHE A 21 10.46 -15.50 18.33
N GLY A 22 9.65 -16.52 18.62
CA GLY A 22 8.52 -16.45 19.55
C GLY A 22 7.24 -15.93 18.89
N ALA A 23 6.09 -16.33 19.45
CA ALA A 23 4.76 -15.95 18.94
C ALA A 23 4.47 -14.44 18.99
N THR A 24 5.17 -13.67 19.82
CA THR A 24 4.96 -12.23 19.99
C THR A 24 5.84 -11.36 19.08
N ARG A 25 7.00 -11.86 18.62
CA ARG A 25 7.93 -11.03 17.82
C ARG A 25 7.57 -10.97 16.34
N LEU A 26 7.11 -12.07 15.74
CA LEU A 26 6.59 -12.07 14.36
C LEU A 26 5.44 -11.07 14.13
N PRO A 27 4.37 -11.02 14.95
CA PRO A 27 3.28 -10.05 14.77
C PRO A 27 3.72 -8.60 15.04
N ALA A 28 4.67 -8.39 15.96
CA ALA A 28 5.22 -7.06 16.22
C ALA A 28 6.02 -6.52 15.03
N LEU A 29 6.91 -7.35 14.46
CA LEU A 29 7.72 -6.99 13.28
C LEU A 29 6.87 -6.80 12.03
N SER A 30 5.86 -7.65 11.82
CA SER A 30 4.94 -7.50 10.69
C SER A 30 4.05 -6.26 10.81
N LYS A 31 3.63 -5.87 12.03
CA LYS A 31 2.92 -4.60 12.25
C LYS A 31 3.77 -3.39 11.90
N SER A 32 5.01 -3.31 12.38
CA SER A 32 5.90 -2.19 12.08
C SER A 32 6.29 -2.13 10.60
N LEU A 33 6.64 -3.27 9.99
CA LEU A 33 6.93 -3.36 8.57
C LEU A 33 5.70 -3.03 7.71
N GLY A 34 4.51 -3.47 8.12
CA GLY A 34 3.25 -3.18 7.46
C GLY A 34 2.87 -1.70 7.49
N GLN A 35 3.11 -1.02 8.61
CA GLN A 35 2.94 0.44 8.70
C GLN A 35 3.89 1.18 7.76
N SER A 36 5.18 0.83 7.74
CA SER A 36 6.15 1.41 6.81
C SER A 36 5.80 1.16 5.35
N MET A 37 5.40 -0.07 5.01
CA MET A 37 4.92 -0.40 3.66
C MET A 37 3.66 0.35 3.28
N ARG A 38 2.73 0.60 4.22
CA ARG A 38 1.49 1.34 3.93
C ARG A 38 1.77 2.80 3.61
N ILE A 39 2.66 3.45 4.36
CA ILE A 39 3.08 4.83 4.09
C ILE A 39 3.76 4.88 2.72
N PHE A 40 4.76 4.03 2.49
CA PHE A 40 5.46 3.97 1.20
C PHE A 40 4.50 3.71 0.04
N ARG A 41 3.59 2.75 0.16
CA ARG A 41 2.58 2.45 -0.88
C ARG A 41 1.61 3.59 -1.11
N SER A 42 1.23 4.36 -0.09
CA SER A 42 0.34 5.52 -0.24
C SER A 42 1.03 6.64 -1.02
N GLU A 43 2.26 6.98 -0.65
CA GLU A 43 3.06 8.00 -1.36
C GLU A 43 3.34 7.57 -2.81
N THR A 44 3.76 6.32 -3.04
CA THR A 44 3.99 5.79 -4.40
C THR A 44 2.71 5.68 -5.22
N LYS A 45 1.54 5.47 -4.61
CA LYS A 45 0.25 5.48 -5.31
C LYS A 45 -0.20 6.90 -5.65
N ALA A 46 0.09 7.88 -4.80
CA ALA A 46 -0.18 9.28 -5.08
C ALA A 46 0.63 9.74 -6.31
N MET A 47 1.95 9.48 -6.31
CA MET A 47 2.81 9.80 -7.46
C MET A 47 2.36 9.11 -8.76
N GLN A 48 2.01 7.82 -8.72
CA GLN A 48 1.51 7.12 -9.92
C GLN A 48 0.18 7.65 -10.42
N LYS A 49 -0.68 8.16 -9.51
CA LYS A 49 -1.98 8.73 -9.88
C LYS A 49 -1.83 10.15 -10.43
N GLU A 50 -0.83 10.89 -9.97
CA GLU A 50 -0.46 12.21 -10.51
C GLU A 50 0.16 12.09 -11.90
N ASP A 51 1.02 11.08 -12.13
CA ASP A 51 1.56 10.76 -13.47
C ASP A 51 0.46 10.36 -14.46
N ALA A 52 -0.51 9.54 -14.03
CA ALA A 52 -1.65 9.15 -14.87
C ALA A 52 -2.70 10.26 -15.07
N ALA A 53 -2.73 11.27 -14.20
CA ALA A 53 -3.60 12.44 -14.34
C ALA A 53 -2.99 13.54 -15.21
N ALA A 54 -1.67 13.50 -15.46
CA ALA A 54 -0.97 14.44 -16.34
C ALA A 54 -1.17 14.14 -17.84
N GLU A 55 -1.81 13.02 -18.21
CA GLU A 55 -2.16 12.67 -19.60
C GLU A 55 -3.67 12.77 -19.90
N ALA A 56 -4.47 13.42 -19.05
CA ALA A 56 -5.87 13.73 -19.35
C ALA A 56 -5.99 15.20 -19.82
N PRO A 57 -6.54 15.49 -21.02
CA PRO A 57 -6.66 16.86 -21.50
C PRO A 57 -7.62 17.63 -20.59
N GLU A 58 -7.16 18.80 -20.14
CA GLU A 58 -8.00 19.89 -19.66
C GLU A 58 -9.18 20.10 -20.62
N GLN A 59 -10.33 19.55 -20.28
CA GLN A 59 -11.62 19.98 -20.79
C GLN A 59 -12.61 19.98 -19.64
N ALA A 60 -12.70 21.14 -18.97
CA ALA A 60 -13.95 21.81 -18.64
C ALA A 60 -13.66 23.06 -17.78
N THR A 61 -13.47 24.20 -18.45
CA THR A 61 -13.97 25.47 -17.91
C THR A 61 -14.95 25.98 -18.97
N PRO A 62 -16.20 26.32 -18.60
CA PRO A 62 -16.46 27.72 -18.28
C PRO A 62 -17.48 27.93 -17.14
N GLU A 63 -17.47 29.16 -16.60
CA GLU A 63 -18.51 29.77 -15.73
C GLU A 63 -18.64 29.21 -14.30
N VAL A 64 -18.56 30.00 -13.23
CA VAL A 64 -19.28 31.26 -13.02
C VAL A 64 -18.43 32.25 -12.23
N VAL A 65 -18.20 33.40 -12.87
CA VAL A 65 -17.82 34.67 -12.25
C VAL A 65 -18.95 35.07 -11.27
N LYS A 66 -18.65 35.14 -9.98
CA LYS A 66 -19.43 35.95 -9.03
C LYS A 66 -18.52 37.08 -8.53
N PRO A 67 -18.62 38.30 -9.09
CA PRO A 67 -17.93 39.45 -8.55
C PRO A 67 -18.83 39.94 -7.41
N SER A 68 -18.67 39.40 -6.21
CA SER A 68 -19.27 40.01 -5.02
C SER A 68 -18.25 41.00 -4.46
N ALA A 69 -18.20 42.14 -5.11
CA ALA A 69 -17.64 43.34 -4.51
C ALA A 69 -18.53 43.76 -3.31
N THR A 70 -17.88 44.36 -2.31
CA THR A 70 -18.39 45.51 -1.53
C THR A 70 -19.39 45.17 -0.40
N PRO A 71 -19.57 46.01 0.63
CA PRO A 71 -18.87 47.25 1.04
C PRO A 71 -17.88 47.12 2.21
#